data_AF-A0AB74U8V6-F1
#
_entry.id   AF-A0AB74U8V6-F1
#
_cell.length_a   1.000
_cell.length_b   1.000
_cell.length_c   1.000
_cell.angle_alpha   90.00
_cell.angle_beta   90.00
_cell.angle_gamma   90.00
#
_symmetry.space_group_name_H-M   'P 1'
#
loop_
_entity.id
_entity.type
_entity.pdbx_description
1 polymer ?
#
loop_
_entity_poly.entity_id
_entity_poly.type
_entity_poly.pdbx_seq_one_letter_code
_entity_poly.pdbx_strand_id
1 'polypeptide(L)'
;MGEAVKLLTVLDRLAQYRPAGHQAPFERRVNRGATWALVAGGVLLALLAGLVLVHLSLGPLPAAFRWVVLGLGLLAQLVSLVPLCVPLLLAGRLLVCWRRITRDDLIREFRHDRAAVDRLAGFSTAALAEVQPWLEIKVRRLERRVTLFFGSPTAGVSLFLLASSAIEALGGVGVLSALSPAGIAWTRAGALRLAALVAVCLLLGLSLGAMVQRWLATRYAFQAELVGLALQRRSARATT
;
A
#
# COMPACT_ATOMS: atom_id res chain seq x y z
N MET A 1 -3.41 -5.84 36.31
CA MET A 1 -3.51 -4.66 35.40
C MET A 1 -2.17 -4.16 34.85
N GLY A 2 -1.15 -3.88 35.68
CA GLY A 2 0.13 -3.33 35.17
C GLY A 2 0.88 -4.24 34.17
N GLU A 3 0.80 -5.56 34.35
CA GLU A 3 1.44 -6.54 33.47
C GLU A 3 0.76 -6.64 32.09
N ALA A 4 -0.57 -6.62 32.04
CA ALA A 4 -1.36 -6.62 30.80
C ALA A 4 -1.10 -5.35 29.95
N VAL A 5 -0.94 -4.19 30.59
CA VAL A 5 -0.58 -2.94 29.88
C VAL A 5 0.84 -3.03 29.31
N LYS A 6 1.81 -3.55 30.09
CA LYS A 6 3.17 -3.78 29.58
C LYS A 6 3.18 -4.76 28.40
N LEU A 7 2.38 -5.82 28.47
CA LEU A 7 2.21 -6.78 27.37
C LEU A 7 1.71 -6.09 26.10
N LEU A 8 0.68 -5.23 26.20
CA LEU A 8 0.18 -4.45 25.06
C LEU A 8 1.25 -3.54 24.45
N THR A 9 2.09 -2.89 25.27
CA THR A 9 3.18 -2.04 24.75
C THR A 9 4.26 -2.83 24.01
N VAL A 10 4.53 -4.07 24.43
CA VAL A 10 5.46 -4.95 23.71
C VAL A 10 4.82 -5.45 22.41
N LEU A 11 3.55 -5.85 22.44
CA LEU A 11 2.80 -6.27 21.26
C LEU A 11 2.70 -5.15 20.20
N ASP A 12 2.59 -3.89 20.61
CA ASP A 12 2.55 -2.77 19.67
C ASP A 12 3.88 -2.57 18.92
N ARG A 13 5.00 -3.00 19.50
CA ARG A 13 6.33 -2.98 18.87
C ARG A 13 6.58 -4.19 17.97
N LEU A 14 5.76 -5.24 18.06
CA LEU A 14 5.89 -6.41 17.21
C LEU A 14 5.23 -6.14 15.86
N ALA A 15 6.06 -6.07 14.83
CA ALA A 15 5.60 -5.93 13.45
C ALA A 15 5.27 -7.29 12.84
N GLN A 16 4.15 -7.34 12.12
CA GLN A 16 3.80 -8.47 11.26
C GLN A 16 4.93 -8.74 10.25
N TYR A 17 5.18 -10.02 9.98
CA TYR A 17 6.13 -10.41 8.94
C TYR A 17 5.73 -9.78 7.60
N ARG A 18 6.67 -9.07 6.98
CA ARG A 18 6.48 -8.49 5.63
C ARG A 18 7.43 -9.20 4.66
N PRO A 19 6.91 -10.02 3.72
CA PRO A 19 7.76 -10.73 2.76
C PRO A 19 8.55 -9.77 1.85
N ALA A 20 8.00 -8.58 1.57
CA ALA A 20 8.69 -7.53 0.81
C ALA A 20 10.01 -7.04 1.45
N GLY A 21 10.19 -7.20 2.77
CA GLY A 21 11.45 -6.89 3.45
C GLY A 21 12.53 -7.96 3.28
N HIS A 22 12.15 -9.16 2.83
CA HIS A 22 12.99 -10.34 2.74
C HIS A 22 13.12 -10.87 1.30
N GLN A 23 13.03 -9.97 0.32
CA GLN A 23 13.15 -10.27 -1.10
C GLN A 23 14.35 -11.16 -1.41
N ALA A 24 14.12 -12.16 -2.27
CA ALA A 24 15.19 -13.01 -2.75
C ALA A 24 16.26 -12.15 -3.46
N PRO A 25 17.54 -12.54 -3.45
CA PRO A 25 18.62 -11.77 -4.09
C PRO A 25 18.41 -11.58 -5.61
N PHE A 26 17.56 -12.39 -6.23
CA PHE A 26 17.11 -12.22 -7.61
C PHE A 26 16.07 -11.09 -7.73
N GLU A 27 15.00 -11.12 -6.92
CA GLU A 27 13.97 -10.08 -6.89
C GLU A 27 14.59 -8.71 -6.63
N ARG A 28 15.52 -8.64 -5.69
CA ARG A 28 16.22 -7.40 -5.34
C ARG A 28 17.05 -6.85 -6.50
N ARG A 29 17.61 -7.71 -7.36
CA ARG A 29 18.39 -7.31 -8.55
C ARG A 29 17.46 -6.82 -9.66
N VAL A 30 16.40 -7.56 -9.96
CA VAL A 30 15.40 -7.19 -10.97
C VAL A 30 14.73 -5.87 -10.60
N ASN A 31 14.31 -5.72 -9.34
CA ASN A 31 13.64 -4.50 -8.88
C ASN A 31 14.57 -3.28 -8.87
N ARG A 32 15.85 -3.46 -8.49
CA ARG A 32 16.87 -2.40 -8.64
C ARG A 32 17.07 -2.00 -10.10
N GLY A 33 17.18 -2.97 -11.00
CA GLY A 33 17.31 -2.70 -12.44
C GLY A 33 16.14 -1.87 -12.98
N ALA A 34 14.91 -2.22 -12.62
CA ALA A 34 13.74 -1.44 -13.00
C ALA A 34 13.68 -0.06 -12.35
N THR A 35 14.12 0.08 -11.10
CA THR A 35 14.20 1.39 -10.43
C THR A 35 15.19 2.29 -11.16
N TRP A 36 16.36 1.77 -11.53
CA TRP A 36 17.33 2.53 -12.33
C TRP A 36 16.82 2.84 -13.73
N ALA A 37 16.08 1.93 -14.36
CA ALA A 37 15.41 2.20 -15.63
C ALA A 37 14.37 3.33 -15.51
N LEU A 38 13.57 3.36 -14.45
CA LEU A 38 12.63 4.46 -14.18
C LEU A 38 13.35 5.77 -13.94
N VAL A 39 14.43 5.77 -13.16
CA VAL A 39 15.25 6.98 -12.92
C VAL A 39 15.85 7.47 -14.23
N ALA A 40 16.44 6.59 -15.04
CA ALA A 40 17.01 6.94 -16.33
C ALA A 40 15.94 7.50 -17.29
N GLY A 41 14.77 6.84 -17.37
CA GLY A 41 13.62 7.31 -18.16
C GLY A 41 13.11 8.67 -17.68
N GLY A 42 13.04 8.89 -16.38
CA GLY A 42 12.67 10.18 -15.77
C GLY A 42 13.66 11.29 -16.10
N VAL A 43 14.97 11.00 -16.06
CA VAL A 43 16.02 11.95 -16.46
C VAL A 43 15.90 12.29 -17.96
N LEU A 44 15.68 11.30 -18.82
CA LEU A 44 15.46 11.50 -20.25
C LEU A 44 14.23 12.39 -20.53
N LEU A 45 13.13 12.16 -19.82
CA LEU A 45 11.91 12.98 -19.88
C LEU A 45 12.14 14.40 -19.38
N ALA A 46 12.88 14.58 -18.29
CA ALA A 46 13.23 15.90 -17.77
C ALA A 46 14.10 16.69 -18.77
N LEU A 47 15.02 15.99 -19.46
CA LEU A 47 15.87 16.58 -20.49
C LEU A 47 15.04 17.02 -21.71
N LEU A 48 14.07 16.20 -22.14
CA LEU A 48 13.08 16.57 -23.17
C LEU A 48 12.24 17.78 -22.75
N ALA A 49 11.73 17.81 -21.52
CA ALA A 49 10.94 18.92 -21.00
C ALA A 49 11.76 20.22 -20.98
N GLY A 50 13.05 20.14 -20.59
CA GLY A 50 13.98 21.26 -20.64
C GLY A 50 14.18 21.80 -22.06
N LEU A 51 14.35 20.91 -23.06
CA LEU A 51 14.44 21.30 -24.46
C LEU A 51 13.17 22.00 -24.96
N VAL A 52 12.00 21.50 -24.58
CA VAL A 52 10.71 22.13 -24.94
C VAL A 52 10.59 23.52 -24.31
N LEU A 53 11.03 23.68 -23.06
CA LEU A 53 11.02 24.97 -22.37
C LEU A 53 11.94 26.00 -23.05
N VAL A 54 13.13 25.56 -23.50
CA VAL A 54 14.08 26.37 -24.28
C VAL A 54 13.48 26.76 -25.63
N HIS A 55 12.79 25.84 -26.30
CA HIS A 55 12.09 26.13 -27.56
C HIS A 55 11.01 27.21 -27.41
N LEU A 56 10.23 27.12 -26.34
CA LEU A 56 9.15 28.07 -26.05
C LEU A 56 9.66 29.45 -25.62
N SER A 57 10.85 29.54 -25.03
CA SER A 57 11.41 30.78 -24.48
C SER A 57 12.39 31.51 -25.42
N LEU A 58 13.18 30.78 -26.21
CA LEU A 58 14.28 31.33 -27.02
C LEU A 58 14.04 31.24 -28.53
N GLY A 59 12.93 30.64 -28.97
CA GLY A 59 12.52 30.57 -30.39
C GLY A 59 12.77 29.21 -31.07
N PRO A 60 12.49 29.11 -32.39
CA PRO A 60 12.47 27.85 -33.08
C PRO A 60 13.86 27.22 -33.20
N LEU A 61 14.03 25.98 -32.70
CA LEU A 61 15.28 25.26 -32.80
C LEU A 61 15.55 24.79 -34.25
N PRO A 62 16.83 24.62 -34.63
CA PRO A 62 17.20 24.13 -35.96
C PRO A 62 16.53 22.80 -36.31
N ALA A 63 16.16 22.62 -37.59
CA ALA A 63 15.47 21.41 -38.06
C ALA A 63 16.22 20.09 -37.77
N ALA A 64 17.55 20.12 -37.66
CA ALA A 64 18.38 18.98 -37.26
C ALA A 64 18.10 18.51 -35.83
N PHE A 65 17.70 19.42 -34.93
CA PHE A 65 17.42 19.12 -33.53
C PHE A 65 16.12 18.33 -33.33
N ARG A 66 15.21 18.39 -34.31
CA ARG A 66 13.95 17.62 -34.31
C ARG A 66 14.21 16.11 -34.25
N TRP A 67 15.20 15.63 -34.99
CA TRP A 67 15.55 14.20 -35.01
C TRP A 67 16.15 13.73 -33.69
N VAL A 68 16.92 14.60 -33.03
CA VAL A 68 17.49 14.33 -31.71
C VAL A 68 16.39 14.22 -30.65
N VAL A 69 15.42 15.14 -30.67
CA VAL A 69 14.26 15.11 -29.76
C VAL A 69 13.42 13.86 -29.97
N LEU A 70 13.14 13.48 -31.22
CA LEU A 70 12.39 12.26 -31.54
C LEU A 70 13.14 11.00 -31.11
N GLY A 71 14.45 10.93 -31.35
CA GLY A 71 15.29 9.80 -30.91
C GLY A 71 15.35 9.68 -29.38
N LEU A 72 15.48 10.81 -28.68
CA LEU A 72 15.50 10.86 -27.23
C LEU A 72 14.15 10.47 -26.62
N GLY A 73 13.04 10.90 -27.22
CA GLY A 73 11.68 10.50 -26.82
C GLY A 73 11.43 9.01 -26.99
N LEU A 74 11.83 8.45 -28.13
CA LEU A 74 11.68 7.03 -28.41
C LEU A 74 12.53 6.19 -27.44
N LEU A 75 13.75 6.63 -27.12
CA LEU A 75 14.60 5.97 -26.14
C LEU A 75 14.02 6.06 -24.72
N ALA A 76 13.46 7.21 -24.33
CA ALA A 76 12.77 7.38 -23.04
C ALA A 76 11.59 6.41 -22.90
N GLN A 77 10.78 6.26 -23.96
CA GLN A 77 9.67 5.32 -23.98
C GLN A 77 10.14 3.86 -23.86
N LEU A 78 11.16 3.46 -24.64
CA LEU A 78 11.71 2.11 -24.58
C LEU A 78 12.28 1.77 -23.18
N VAL A 79 13.02 2.70 -22.58
CA VAL A 79 13.56 2.51 -21.22
C VAL A 79 12.43 2.42 -20.18
N SER A 80 11.36 3.22 -20.36
CA SER A 80 10.20 3.20 -19.46
C SER A 80 9.32 1.94 -19.60
N LEU A 81 9.51 1.11 -20.63
CA LEU A 81 8.84 -0.18 -20.77
C LEU A 81 9.51 -1.30 -19.97
N VAL A 82 10.81 -1.20 -19.70
CA VAL A 82 11.58 -2.22 -18.95
C VAL A 82 10.96 -2.57 -17.58
N PRO A 83 10.45 -1.61 -16.78
CA PRO A 83 9.77 -1.90 -15.52
C PRO A 83 8.49 -2.72 -15.67
N LEU A 84 7.76 -2.63 -16.80
CA LEU A 84 6.56 -3.43 -17.02
C LEU A 84 6.88 -4.92 -17.18
N CYS A 85 8.09 -5.27 -17.62
CA CYS A 85 8.51 -6.66 -17.73
C CYS A 85 8.85 -7.30 -16.37
N VAL A 86 9.13 -6.51 -15.34
CA VAL A 86 9.47 -7.01 -14.00
C VAL A 86 8.39 -7.89 -13.37
N PRO A 87 7.11 -7.46 -13.27
CA PRO A 87 6.08 -8.32 -12.70
C PRO A 87 5.92 -9.64 -13.47
N LEU A 88 6.09 -9.64 -14.80
CA LEU A 88 6.04 -10.86 -15.61
C LEU A 88 7.21 -11.80 -15.28
N LEU A 89 8.43 -11.28 -15.16
CA LEU A 89 9.62 -12.07 -14.82
C LEU A 89 9.53 -12.65 -13.40
N LEU A 90 9.04 -11.86 -12.44
CA LEU A 90 8.85 -12.30 -11.06
C LEU A 90 7.74 -13.35 -10.96
N ALA A 91 6.61 -13.13 -11.64
CA ALA A 91 5.51 -14.09 -11.70
C ALA A 91 5.97 -15.41 -12.36
N GLY A 92 6.68 -15.34 -13.50
CA GLY A 92 7.21 -16.52 -14.17
C GLY A 92 8.15 -17.32 -13.27
N ARG A 93 9.05 -16.65 -12.54
CA ARG A 93 9.92 -17.32 -11.56
C ARG A 93 9.13 -17.91 -10.41
N LEU A 94 8.12 -17.20 -9.90
CA LEU A 94 7.24 -17.71 -8.86
C LEU A 94 6.56 -19.00 -9.34
N LEU A 95 5.99 -19.03 -10.53
CA LEU A 95 5.36 -20.21 -11.13
C LEU A 95 6.31 -21.41 -11.26
N VAL A 96 7.58 -21.18 -11.64
CA VAL A 96 8.55 -22.28 -11.79
C VAL A 96 9.09 -22.76 -10.43
N CYS A 97 9.33 -21.84 -9.49
CA CYS A 97 9.99 -22.12 -8.22
C CYS A 97 9.03 -22.07 -7.01
N TRP A 98 7.71 -22.10 -7.23
CA TRP A 98 6.70 -21.82 -6.20
C TRP A 98 6.91 -22.67 -4.96
N ARG A 99 7.11 -23.99 -5.13
CA ARG A 99 7.29 -24.92 -4.01
C ARG A 99 8.44 -24.52 -3.09
N ARG A 100 9.56 -24.08 -3.67
CA ARG A 100 10.74 -23.66 -2.90
C ARG A 100 10.51 -22.30 -2.25
N ILE A 101 10.02 -21.33 -3.02
CA ILE A 101 9.78 -19.96 -2.56
C ILE A 101 8.76 -19.96 -1.42
N THR A 102 7.61 -20.60 -1.61
CA THR A 102 6.55 -20.69 -0.59
C THR A 102 7.04 -21.41 0.67
N ARG A 103 7.82 -22.50 0.53
CA ARG A 103 8.40 -23.20 1.68
C ARG A 103 9.39 -22.33 2.44
N ASP A 104 10.31 -21.68 1.73
CA ASP A 104 11.33 -20.83 2.35
C ASP A 104 10.70 -19.63 3.05
N ASP A 105 9.66 -19.04 2.45
CA ASP A 105 8.88 -17.96 3.04
C ASP A 105 8.13 -18.42 4.29
N LEU A 106 7.47 -19.58 4.24
CA LEU A 106 6.79 -20.14 5.41
C LEU A 106 7.75 -20.43 6.56
N ILE A 107 8.96 -20.95 6.27
CA ILE A 107 9.98 -21.18 7.30
C ILE A 107 10.47 -19.85 7.89
N ARG A 108 10.61 -18.79 7.08
CA ARG A 108 11.00 -17.45 7.56
C ARG A 108 9.93 -16.83 8.43
N GLU A 109 8.67 -16.91 8.00
CA GLU A 109 7.50 -16.48 8.76
C GLU A 109 7.45 -17.21 10.10
N PHE A 110 7.54 -18.54 10.09
CA PHE A 110 7.57 -19.34 11.33
C PHE A 110 8.71 -18.93 12.27
N ARG A 111 9.92 -18.66 11.76
CA ARG A 111 11.03 -18.19 12.60
C ARG A 111 10.77 -16.79 13.16
N HIS A 112 10.21 -15.89 12.36
CA HIS A 112 9.88 -14.53 12.79
C HIS A 112 8.82 -14.55 13.89
N ASP A 113 7.74 -15.31 13.69
CA ASP A 113 6.67 -15.44 14.66
C ASP A 113 7.13 -16.15 15.92
N ARG A 114 7.99 -17.17 15.80
CA ARG A 114 8.60 -17.83 16.96
C ARG A 114 9.47 -16.87 17.77
N ALA A 115 10.29 -16.04 17.12
CA ALA A 115 11.08 -15.01 17.80
C ALA A 115 10.19 -13.95 18.47
N ALA A 116 9.06 -13.61 17.86
CA ALA A 116 8.06 -12.72 18.47
C ALA A 116 7.41 -13.37 19.71
N VAL A 117 7.06 -14.66 19.64
CA VAL A 117 6.54 -15.45 20.78
C VAL A 117 7.58 -15.59 21.89
N ASP A 118 8.86 -15.77 21.57
CA ASP A 118 9.93 -15.84 22.58
C ASP A 118 10.04 -14.53 23.39
N ARG A 119 9.77 -13.37 22.78
CA ARG A 119 9.70 -12.08 23.49
C ARG A 119 8.52 -11.99 24.45
N LEU A 120 7.46 -12.78 24.22
CA LEU A 120 6.27 -12.87 25.07
C LEU A 120 6.45 -13.88 26.22
N ALA A 121 7.52 -14.68 26.22
CA ALA A 121 7.76 -15.73 27.20
C ALA A 121 7.92 -15.22 28.65
N GLY A 122 8.25 -13.93 28.83
CA GLY A 122 8.43 -13.30 30.15
C GLY A 122 7.14 -12.87 30.87
N PHE A 123 5.98 -12.89 30.20
CA PHE A 123 4.70 -12.45 30.79
C PHE A 123 3.93 -13.62 31.41
N SER A 124 3.14 -13.41 32.46
CA SER A 124 2.34 -14.47 33.11
C SER A 124 1.25 -15.05 32.19
N THR A 125 0.85 -16.31 32.43
CA THR A 125 -0.24 -16.97 31.67
C THR A 125 -1.56 -16.24 31.87
N ALA A 126 -1.80 -15.75 33.09
CA ALA A 126 -2.95 -14.92 33.42
C ALA A 126 -3.01 -13.63 32.59
N ALA A 127 -1.88 -12.92 32.43
CA ALA A 127 -1.83 -11.70 31.61
C ALA A 127 -2.06 -11.97 30.12
N LEU A 128 -1.52 -13.08 29.59
CA LEU A 128 -1.76 -13.49 28.20
C LEU A 128 -3.23 -13.87 27.96
N ALA A 129 -3.82 -14.65 28.87
CA ALA A 129 -5.23 -15.06 28.81
C ALA A 129 -6.19 -13.88 29.04
N GLU A 130 -5.79 -12.85 29.77
CA GLU A 130 -6.54 -11.61 29.91
C GLU A 130 -6.52 -10.80 28.60
N VAL A 131 -5.37 -10.63 27.96
CA VAL A 131 -5.21 -9.73 26.80
C VAL A 131 -5.78 -10.31 25.50
N GLN A 132 -5.70 -11.62 25.27
CA GLN A 132 -6.19 -12.26 24.04
C GLN A 132 -7.66 -11.91 23.70
N PRO A 133 -8.65 -12.13 24.59
CA PRO A 133 -10.06 -11.85 24.27
C PRO A 133 -10.31 -10.35 24.05
N TRP A 134 -9.56 -9.47 24.72
CA TRP A 134 -9.67 -8.02 24.49
C TRP A 134 -9.22 -7.62 23.08
N LEU A 135 -8.16 -8.23 22.56
CA LEU A 135 -7.71 -8.02 21.18
C LEU A 135 -8.75 -8.54 20.18
N GLU A 136 -9.27 -9.75 20.39
CA GLU A 136 -10.30 -10.34 19.52
C GLU A 136 -11.59 -9.50 19.50
N ILE A 137 -12.04 -9.01 20.66
CA ILE A 137 -13.18 -8.10 20.76
C ILE A 137 -12.90 -6.81 19.98
N LYS A 138 -11.68 -6.27 20.07
CA LYS A 138 -11.30 -5.06 19.34
C LYS A 138 -11.34 -5.28 17.82
N VAL A 139 -10.83 -6.41 17.33
CA VAL A 139 -10.90 -6.82 15.92
C VAL A 139 -12.35 -6.88 15.47
N ARG A 140 -13.20 -7.64 16.18
CA ARG A 140 -14.63 -7.78 15.85
C ARG A 140 -15.36 -6.44 15.84
N ARG A 141 -15.01 -5.52 16.74
CA ARG A 141 -15.60 -4.17 16.77
C ARG A 141 -15.17 -3.34 15.55
N LEU A 142 -13.93 -3.44 15.09
CA LEU A 142 -13.44 -2.75 13.90
C LEU A 142 -14.08 -3.33 12.64
N GLU A 143 -14.13 -4.65 12.50
CA GLU A 143 -14.76 -5.32 11.37
C GLU A 143 -16.25 -5.00 11.29
N ARG A 144 -16.98 -5.06 12.40
CA ARG A 144 -18.41 -4.69 12.44
C ARG A 144 -18.65 -3.25 11.99
N ARG A 145 -17.78 -2.30 12.34
CA ARG A 145 -17.89 -0.90 11.88
C ARG A 145 -17.73 -0.83 10.37
N VAL A 146 -16.72 -1.49 9.82
CA VAL A 146 -16.50 -1.53 8.37
C VAL A 146 -17.69 -2.19 7.66
N THR A 147 -18.16 -3.34 8.15
CA THR A 147 -19.31 -4.04 7.58
C THR A 147 -20.61 -3.24 7.69
N LEU A 148 -20.83 -2.50 8.78
CA LEU A 148 -22.03 -1.68 8.95
C LEU A 148 -22.07 -0.49 7.97
N PHE A 149 -20.92 0.11 7.65
CA PHE A 149 -20.86 1.23 6.70
C PHE A 149 -20.82 0.79 5.23
N PHE A 150 -20.21 -0.36 4.93
CA PHE A 150 -19.92 -0.76 3.55
C PHE A 150 -20.66 -2.03 3.09
N GLY A 151 -21.33 -2.74 4.00
CA GLY A 151 -22.01 -4.02 3.75
C GLY A 151 -21.06 -5.20 3.48
N SER A 152 -19.92 -4.95 2.82
CA SER A 152 -18.89 -5.93 2.52
C SER A 152 -17.49 -5.39 2.83
N PRO A 153 -16.53 -6.28 3.17
CA PRO A 153 -15.15 -5.88 3.42
C PRO A 153 -14.43 -5.33 2.17
N THR A 154 -14.94 -5.63 0.97
CA THR A 154 -14.38 -5.17 -0.32
C THR A 154 -14.99 -3.87 -0.83
N ALA A 155 -16.17 -3.47 -0.35
CA ALA A 155 -16.85 -2.27 -0.83
C ALA A 155 -16.05 -0.98 -0.62
N GLY A 156 -15.22 -0.89 0.43
CA GLY A 156 -14.30 0.24 0.61
C GLY A 156 -13.32 0.40 -0.57
N VAL A 157 -12.79 -0.70 -1.11
CA VAL A 157 -11.90 -0.70 -2.29
C VAL A 157 -12.68 -0.35 -3.55
N SER A 158 -13.86 -0.92 -3.73
CA SER A 158 -14.72 -0.62 -4.88
C SER A 158 -15.13 0.86 -4.93
N LEU A 159 -15.45 1.45 -3.77
CA LEU A 159 -15.77 2.87 -3.67
C LEU A 159 -14.54 3.76 -3.91
N PHE A 160 -13.34 3.33 -3.53
CA PHE A 160 -12.11 4.02 -3.90
C PHE A 160 -11.92 4.07 -5.42
N LEU A 161 -12.09 2.93 -6.08
CA LEU A 161 -11.96 2.81 -7.54
C LEU A 161 -13.04 3.62 -8.26
N LEU A 162 -14.27 3.58 -7.77
CA LEU A 162 -15.37 4.37 -8.31
C LEU A 162 -15.14 5.87 -8.15
N ALA A 163 -14.64 6.30 -6.99
CA ALA A 163 -14.41 7.70 -6.72
C ALA A 163 -13.19 8.23 -7.50
N SER A 164 -12.13 7.43 -7.66
CA SER A 164 -10.98 7.79 -8.50
C SER A 164 -11.35 7.89 -9.98
N SER A 165 -12.13 6.95 -10.51
CA SER A 165 -12.62 7.05 -11.90
C SER A 165 -13.59 8.23 -12.10
N ALA A 166 -14.39 8.57 -11.09
CA ALA A 166 -15.25 9.76 -11.12
C ALA A 166 -14.45 11.07 -11.17
N ILE A 167 -13.28 11.15 -10.50
CA ILE A 167 -12.39 12.32 -10.60
C ILE A 167 -11.87 12.49 -12.03
N GLU A 168 -11.45 11.40 -12.66
CA GLU A 168 -10.99 11.44 -14.05
C GLU A 168 -12.11 11.89 -15.00
N ALA A 169 -13.32 11.35 -14.84
CA ALA A 169 -14.48 11.72 -15.65
C ALA A 169 -14.90 13.20 -15.49
N LEU A 170 -14.64 13.81 -14.33
CA LEU A 170 -14.97 15.21 -14.07
C LEU A 170 -13.93 16.20 -14.64
N GLY A 171 -12.80 15.74 -15.17
CA GLY A 171 -11.72 16.58 -15.71
C GLY A 171 -10.40 16.50 -14.94
N GLY A 172 -10.23 15.49 -14.08
CA GLY A 172 -8.98 15.22 -13.36
C GLY A 172 -8.62 16.27 -12.31
N VAL A 173 -7.32 16.48 -12.07
CA VAL A 173 -6.81 17.47 -11.10
C VAL A 173 -7.16 18.92 -11.45
N GLY A 174 -7.55 19.21 -12.70
CA GLY A 174 -8.04 20.52 -13.11
C GLY A 174 -9.34 20.93 -12.41
N VAL A 175 -10.12 19.96 -11.90
CA VAL A 175 -11.37 20.21 -11.18
C VAL A 175 -11.14 20.89 -9.82
N LEU A 176 -9.94 20.75 -9.24
CA LEU A 176 -9.56 21.47 -8.03
C LEU A 176 -9.50 22.99 -8.24
N SER A 177 -9.34 23.45 -9.48
CA SER A 177 -9.44 24.89 -9.79
C SER A 177 -10.85 25.44 -9.58
N ALA A 178 -11.89 24.60 -9.61
CA ALA A 178 -13.27 24.96 -9.28
C ALA A 178 -13.50 25.19 -7.77
N LEU A 179 -12.57 24.75 -6.90
CA LEU A 179 -12.56 25.08 -5.47
C LEU A 179 -11.90 26.43 -5.18
N SER A 180 -11.25 27.07 -6.18
CA SER A 180 -10.73 28.42 -6.00
C SER A 180 -11.90 29.41 -5.90
N PRO A 181 -11.80 30.47 -5.07
CA PRO A 181 -12.86 31.48 -4.96
C PRO A 181 -13.17 32.18 -6.30
N ALA A 182 -12.24 32.15 -7.27
CA ALA A 182 -12.43 32.65 -8.63
C ALA A 182 -13.12 31.64 -9.59
N GLY A 183 -13.17 30.35 -9.24
CA GLY A 183 -13.74 29.27 -10.04
C GLY A 183 -15.19 28.88 -9.66
N ILE A 184 -15.74 29.45 -8.59
CA ILE A 184 -17.12 29.18 -8.14
C ILE A 184 -18.09 29.96 -9.06
N ALA A 185 -18.44 29.35 -10.18
CA ALA A 185 -19.56 29.82 -10.98
C ALA A 185 -20.87 29.48 -10.25
N TRP A 186 -21.57 30.50 -9.73
CA TRP A 186 -22.92 30.38 -9.15
C TRP A 186 -24.02 30.11 -10.19
N THR A 187 -23.69 29.35 -11.25
CA THR A 187 -24.63 28.84 -12.24
C THR A 187 -25.10 27.43 -11.81
N ARG A 188 -26.30 27.00 -12.24
CA ARG A 188 -26.80 25.63 -11.93
C ARG A 188 -25.79 24.54 -12.29
N ALA A 189 -25.07 24.71 -13.40
CA ALA A 189 -24.03 23.77 -13.84
C ALA A 189 -22.78 23.79 -12.93
N GLY A 190 -22.36 24.95 -12.45
CA GLY A 190 -21.25 25.09 -11.51
C GLY A 190 -21.58 24.52 -10.13
N ALA A 191 -22.78 24.78 -9.61
CA ALA A 191 -23.27 24.20 -8.36
C ALA A 191 -23.36 22.67 -8.42
N LEU A 192 -23.84 22.10 -9.53
CA LEU A 192 -23.91 20.65 -9.72
C LEU A 192 -22.51 20.02 -9.76
N ARG A 193 -21.54 20.67 -10.43
CA ARG A 193 -20.14 20.23 -10.45
C ARG A 193 -19.49 20.28 -9.07
N LEU A 194 -19.74 21.36 -8.31
CA LEU A 194 -19.25 21.48 -6.93
C LEU A 194 -19.85 20.39 -6.03
N ALA A 195 -21.17 20.15 -6.14
CA ALA A 195 -21.84 19.09 -5.40
C ALA A 195 -21.30 17.69 -5.74
N ALA A 196 -21.05 17.43 -7.03
CA ALA A 196 -20.43 16.18 -7.48
C ALA A 196 -19.00 16.02 -6.92
N LEU A 197 -18.20 17.09 -6.94
CA LEU A 197 -16.85 17.07 -6.37
C LEU A 197 -16.87 16.80 -4.86
N VAL A 198 -17.75 17.48 -4.12
CA VAL A 198 -17.92 17.25 -2.67
C VAL A 198 -18.34 15.81 -2.39
N ALA A 199 -19.29 15.26 -3.17
CA ALA A 199 -19.71 13.88 -3.03
C ALA A 199 -18.56 12.90 -3.27
N VAL A 200 -17.75 13.13 -4.31
CA VAL A 200 -16.57 12.31 -4.62
C VAL A 200 -15.49 12.40 -3.54
N CYS A 201 -15.20 13.60 -3.01
CA CYS A 201 -14.28 13.77 -1.88
C CYS A 201 -14.77 13.05 -0.62
N LEU A 202 -16.07 13.10 -0.34
CA LEU A 202 -16.68 12.42 0.80
C LEU A 202 -16.59 10.89 0.64
N LEU A 203 -16.88 10.38 -0.57
CA LEU A 203 -16.72 8.96 -0.92
C LEU A 203 -15.27 8.49 -0.73
N LEU A 204 -14.29 9.26 -1.22
CA LEU A 204 -12.86 8.96 -1.02
C LEU A 204 -12.48 8.96 0.46
N GLY A 205 -12.91 9.96 1.23
CA GLY A 205 -12.62 10.06 2.65
C GLY A 205 -13.17 8.86 3.44
N LEU A 206 -14.42 8.47 3.15
CA LEU A 206 -15.03 7.28 3.76
C LEU A 206 -14.28 6.00 3.38
N SER A 207 -13.92 5.84 2.11
CA SER A 207 -13.17 4.68 1.62
C SER A 207 -11.80 4.54 2.28
N LEU A 208 -11.04 5.64 2.36
CA LEU A 208 -9.74 5.67 3.05
C LEU A 208 -9.89 5.33 4.53
N GLY A 209 -10.92 5.88 5.20
CA GLY A 209 -11.24 5.55 6.59
C GLY A 209 -11.50 4.06 6.79
N ALA A 210 -12.23 3.43 5.87
CA ALA A 210 -12.51 1.99 5.89
C ALA A 210 -11.25 1.15 5.73
N MET A 211 -10.36 1.53 4.80
CA MET A 211 -9.07 0.88 4.58
C MET A 211 -8.20 0.93 5.84
N VAL A 212 -8.12 2.08 6.51
CA VAL A 212 -7.35 2.24 7.75
C VAL A 212 -7.93 1.37 8.86
N GLN A 213 -9.25 1.33 9.02
CA GLN A 213 -9.89 0.45 10.01
C GLN A 213 -9.63 -1.03 9.74
N ARG A 214 -9.67 -1.44 8.47
CA ARG A 214 -9.34 -2.82 8.07
C ARG A 214 -7.88 -3.15 8.36
N TRP A 215 -6.96 -2.24 8.05
CA TRP A 215 -5.54 -2.40 8.36
C TRP A 215 -5.29 -2.55 9.87
N LEU A 216 -5.97 -1.74 10.69
CA LEU A 216 -5.94 -1.86 12.14
C LEU A 216 -6.50 -3.20 12.62
N ALA A 217 -7.61 -3.67 12.06
CA ALA A 217 -8.19 -4.96 12.39
C ALA A 217 -7.21 -6.11 12.12
N THR A 218 -6.56 -6.11 10.95
CA THR A 218 -5.52 -7.12 10.62
C THR A 218 -4.35 -7.07 11.59
N ARG A 219 -3.91 -5.87 12.00
CA ARG A 219 -2.81 -5.73 12.99
C ARG A 219 -3.18 -6.30 14.36
N TYR A 220 -4.38 -6.01 14.86
CA TYR A 220 -4.83 -6.54 16.15
C TYR A 220 -5.11 -8.06 16.08
N ALA A 221 -5.56 -8.57 14.94
CA ALA A 221 -5.73 -10.00 14.73
C ALA A 221 -4.39 -10.75 14.83
N PHE A 222 -3.35 -10.23 14.17
CA PHE A 222 -2.00 -10.77 14.28
C PHE A 222 -1.47 -10.77 15.73
N GLN A 223 -1.71 -9.69 16.48
CA GLN A 223 -1.34 -9.64 17.90
C GLN A 223 -2.09 -10.69 18.74
N ALA A 224 -3.37 -10.93 18.45
CA ALA A 224 -4.15 -11.97 19.12
C ALA A 224 -3.61 -13.38 18.80
N GLU A 225 -3.24 -13.63 17.54
CA GLU A 225 -2.63 -14.89 17.10
C GLU A 225 -1.29 -15.16 17.82
N LEU A 226 -0.42 -14.16 17.95
CA LEU A 226 0.85 -14.28 18.69
C LEU A 226 0.63 -14.64 20.16
N VAL A 227 -0.37 -14.03 20.81
CA VAL A 227 -0.72 -14.36 22.20
C VAL A 227 -1.28 -15.78 22.30
N GLY A 228 -2.11 -16.20 21.35
CA GLY A 228 -2.62 -17.58 21.26
C GLY A 228 -1.50 -18.62 21.11
N LEU A 229 -0.52 -18.37 20.23
CA LEU A 229 0.65 -19.22 20.06
C LEU A 229 1.52 -19.29 21.33
N ALA A 230 1.67 -18.17 22.04
CA ALA A 230 2.39 -18.13 23.31
C ALA A 230 1.71 -18.97 24.39
N LEU A 231 0.37 -18.93 24.45
CA LEU A 231 -0.42 -19.75 25.37
C LEU A 231 -0.33 -21.26 25.04
N GLN A 232 -0.47 -21.64 23.76
CA GLN A 232 -0.33 -23.03 23.32
C GLN A 232 1.04 -23.62 23.64
N ARG A 233 2.10 -22.84 23.47
CA ARG A 233 3.46 -23.27 23.80
C ARG A 233 3.64 -23.53 25.29
N ARG A 234 2.92 -22.80 26.15
CA ARG A 234 2.97 -23.00 27.59
C ARG A 234 2.12 -24.19 28.05
N SER A 235 0.94 -24.38 27.49
CA SER A 235 0.14 -25.57 27.79
C SER A 235 0.90 -26.85 27.39
N ALA A 236 1.56 -26.86 26.22
CA ALA A 236 2.39 -27.98 25.78
C ALA A 236 3.59 -28.26 26.71
N ARG A 237 4.18 -27.24 27.33
CA ARG A 237 5.26 -27.39 28.32
C ARG A 237 4.78 -27.86 29.69
N ALA A 238 3.53 -27.61 30.04
CA ALA A 238 2.97 -28.06 31.31
C ALA A 238 2.59 -29.56 31.30
N THR A 239 2.45 -30.16 30.11
CA THR A 239 2.12 -31.57 29.90
C THR A 239 3.34 -32.48 29.70
N THR A 240 4.56 -31.92 29.71
CA THR A 240 5.85 -32.62 29.57
C THR A 240 6.69 -32.44 30.81
#